data_AF-A0A9N9D7N4-F1
#
_entry.id   AF-A0A9N9D7N4-F1
#
_cell.length_a   1.000
_cell.length_b   1.000
_cell.length_c   1.000
_cell.angle_alpha   90.00
_cell.angle_beta   90.00
_cell.angle_gamma   90.00
#
_symmetry.space_group_name_H-M   'P 1'
#
loop_
_entity.id
_entity.type
_entity.pdbx_description
1 polymer ?
#
loop_
_entity_poly.entity_id
_entity_poly.type
_entity_poly.pdbx_seq_one_letter_code
_entity_poly.pdbx_strand_id
1 'polypeptide(L)'
;MDNIEVGNNREVKIGEVGNIEVSNNREVDNIEMGKVNNKSEKVSDNLKIEEVDNIEVGNNREVEMEKVDNIEIEEVGNIEVKKV
;
A
#
# COMPACT_ATOMS: atom_id res chain seq x y z
N MET A 1 3.66 -6.54 17.88
CA MET A 1 3.70 -6.03 16.49
C MET A 1 2.61 -6.78 15.78
N ASP A 2 1.57 -6.07 15.39
CA ASP A 2 0.42 -6.66 14.73
C ASP A 2 0.76 -6.77 13.23
N ASN A 3 0.64 -7.98 12.71
CA ASN A 3 0.80 -8.29 11.29
C ASN A 3 -0.61 -8.54 10.73
N ILE A 4 -0.94 -7.89 9.61
CA ILE A 4 -2.19 -8.12 8.90
C ILE A 4 -1.89 -8.72 7.53
N GLU A 5 -2.58 -9.80 7.20
CA GLU A 5 -2.60 -10.37 5.86
C GLU A 5 -3.97 -10.10 5.23
N VAL A 6 -3.98 -9.52 4.04
CA VAL A 6 -5.23 -9.18 3.33
C VAL A 6 -5.28 -9.89 1.98
N GLY A 7 -6.26 -10.77 1.84
CA GLY A 7 -6.62 -11.43 0.58
C GLY A 7 -7.76 -10.73 -0.17
N ASN A 8 -8.49 -11.48 -1.00
CA ASN A 8 -9.43 -10.94 -2.01
C ASN A 8 -10.53 -10.07 -1.41
N ASN A 9 -10.33 -8.76 -1.47
CA ASN A 9 -11.27 -7.73 -1.06
C ASN A 9 -11.37 -6.67 -2.15
N ARG A 10 -12.54 -6.05 -2.32
CA ARG A 10 -12.66 -4.90 -3.23
C ARG A 10 -12.10 -3.63 -2.60
N GLU A 11 -12.30 -3.48 -1.29
CA GLU A 11 -11.86 -2.31 -0.54
C GLU A 11 -11.23 -2.75 0.78
N VAL A 12 -10.11 -2.12 1.13
CA VAL A 12 -9.35 -2.37 2.36
C VAL A 12 -9.10 -1.03 3.05
N LYS A 13 -9.54 -0.89 4.29
CA LYS A 13 -9.24 0.28 5.14
C LYS A 13 -8.55 -0.19 6.41
N ILE A 14 -7.33 0.29 6.63
CA ILE A 14 -6.50 -0.10 7.78
C ILE A 14 -6.00 1.15 8.49
N GLY A 15 -6.04 1.12 9.83
CA GLY A 15 -5.55 2.21 10.66
C GLY A 15 -4.02 2.16 10.80
N GLU A 16 -3.55 2.13 12.05
CA GLU A 16 -2.12 2.00 12.35
C GLU A 16 -1.75 0.53 12.55
N VAL A 17 -0.75 0.04 11.81
CA VAL A 17 -0.26 -1.34 11.90
C VAL A 17 1.25 -1.41 11.78
N GLY A 18 1.86 -2.45 12.35
CA GLY A 18 3.29 -2.66 12.20
C GLY A 18 3.64 -3.10 10.79
N ASN A 19 3.14 -4.28 10.39
CA ASN A 19 3.39 -4.82 9.06
C ASN A 19 2.08 -5.22 8.38
N ILE A 20 2.04 -5.02 7.07
CA ILE A 20 0.95 -5.50 6.24
C ILE A 20 1.47 -6.19 4.98
N GLU A 21 0.92 -7.36 4.71
CA GLU A 21 1.06 -8.03 3.42
C GLU A 21 -0.29 -8.07 2.72
N VAL A 22 -0.33 -7.58 1.49
CA VAL A 22 -1.49 -7.67 0.62
C VAL A 22 -1.12 -8.54 -0.57
N SER A 23 -1.56 -9.79 -0.55
CA SER A 23 -1.20 -10.80 -1.55
C SER A 23 -2.42 -11.54 -2.08
N ASN A 24 -2.30 -12.13 -3.26
CA ASN A 24 -3.34 -12.97 -3.91
C ASN A 24 -4.63 -12.25 -4.33
N ASN A 25 -4.57 -10.95 -4.60
CA ASN A 25 -5.72 -10.18 -5.06
C ASN A 25 -5.77 -10.12 -6.57
N ARG A 26 -6.74 -10.80 -7.17
CA ARG A 26 -6.95 -10.71 -8.63
C ARG A 26 -7.50 -9.36 -9.06
N GLU A 27 -7.99 -8.54 -8.13
CA GLU A 27 -8.38 -7.13 -8.31
C GLU A 27 -8.80 -6.63 -6.90
N VAL A 28 -7.94 -5.90 -6.18
CA VAL A 28 -8.42 -4.97 -5.14
C VAL A 28 -8.59 -3.63 -5.83
N ASP A 29 -9.76 -3.03 -5.70
CA ASP A 29 -10.03 -1.74 -6.33
C ASP A 29 -9.32 -0.63 -5.54
N ASN A 30 -9.46 -0.63 -4.20
CA ASN A 30 -8.92 0.44 -3.35
C ASN A 30 -8.33 -0.07 -2.03
N ILE A 31 -7.11 0.39 -1.71
CA ILE A 31 -6.47 0.22 -0.41
C ILE A 31 -6.21 1.60 0.19
N GLU A 32 -6.74 1.85 1.37
CA GLU A 32 -6.48 3.06 2.17
C GLU A 32 -5.87 2.66 3.51
N MET A 33 -4.78 3.32 3.89
CA MET A 33 -4.06 3.04 5.13
C MET A 33 -3.59 4.31 5.84
N GLY A 34 -3.59 4.25 7.17
CA GLY A 34 -2.97 5.25 8.04
C GLY A 34 -1.45 5.08 8.11
N LYS A 35 -0.93 4.81 9.32
CA LYS A 35 0.51 4.60 9.56
C LYS A 35 0.91 3.14 9.47
N VAL A 36 1.94 2.85 8.70
CA VAL A 36 2.45 1.48 8.49
C VAL A 36 3.97 1.48 8.57
N ASN A 37 4.58 0.56 9.30
CA ASN A 37 6.06 0.50 9.26
C ASN A 37 6.53 -0.20 7.98
N ASN A 38 5.99 -1.38 7.66
CA ASN A 38 6.35 -2.11 6.45
C ASN A 38 5.12 -2.59 5.67
N LYS A 39 5.13 -2.35 4.37
CA LYS A 39 4.13 -2.88 3.44
C LYS A 39 4.78 -3.61 2.28
N SER A 40 4.24 -4.78 1.96
CA SER A 40 4.41 -5.41 0.65
C SER A 40 3.03 -5.59 0.01
N GLU A 41 2.88 -5.09 -1.20
CA GLU A 41 1.63 -5.10 -1.95
C GLU A 41 1.91 -5.50 -3.39
N LYS A 42 1.11 -6.43 -3.93
CA LYS A 42 1.37 -7.03 -5.23
C LYS A 42 0.53 -6.48 -6.38
N VAL A 43 -0.77 -6.27 -6.17
CA VAL A 43 -1.71 -5.83 -7.20
C VAL A 43 -2.90 -5.10 -6.58
N SER A 44 -3.11 -3.84 -6.98
CA SER A 44 -4.34 -3.09 -6.75
C SER A 44 -4.55 -1.99 -7.79
N ASP A 45 -5.78 -1.50 -7.97
CA ASP A 45 -6.02 -0.34 -8.84
C ASP A 45 -5.49 0.93 -8.15
N ASN A 46 -5.96 1.22 -6.94
CA ASN A 46 -5.57 2.42 -6.20
C ASN A 46 -5.02 2.09 -4.81
N LEU A 47 -3.84 2.62 -4.52
CA LEU A 47 -3.21 2.53 -3.22
C LEU A 47 -3.02 3.93 -2.61
N LYS A 48 -3.61 4.19 -1.44
CA LYS A 48 -3.44 5.42 -0.68
C LYS A 48 -2.88 5.13 0.71
N ILE A 49 -1.83 5.86 1.09
CA ILE A 49 -1.16 5.69 2.38
C ILE A 49 -0.81 7.05 2.97
N GLU A 50 -1.17 7.26 4.23
CA GLU A 50 -0.79 8.48 4.97
C GLU A 50 0.70 8.47 5.32
N GLU A 51 1.20 7.42 5.97
CA GLU A 51 2.61 7.35 6.40
C GLU A 51 3.16 5.93 6.31
N VAL A 52 4.31 5.75 5.66
CA VAL A 52 4.99 4.45 5.60
C VAL A 52 6.51 4.53 5.67
N ASP A 53 7.14 3.72 6.54
CA ASP A 53 8.61 3.69 6.58
C ASP A 53 9.16 2.96 5.34
N ASN A 54 8.71 1.73 5.08
CA ASN A 54 9.14 0.96 3.92
C ASN A 54 7.96 0.39 3.15
N ILE A 55 7.96 0.58 1.83
CA ILE A 55 6.97 0.00 0.95
C ILE A 55 7.57 -0.63 -0.30
N GLU A 56 7.12 -1.85 -0.58
CA GLU A 56 7.28 -2.53 -1.86
C GLU A 56 5.93 -2.50 -2.59
N VAL A 57 5.94 -1.90 -3.78
CA VAL A 57 4.76 -1.69 -4.62
C VAL A 57 4.90 -2.52 -5.89
N GLY A 58 3.98 -3.49 -6.06
CA GLY A 58 3.83 -4.30 -7.26
C GLY A 58 3.05 -3.57 -8.35
N ASN A 59 2.21 -4.30 -9.09
CA ASN A 59 1.45 -3.79 -10.23
C ASN A 59 0.25 -2.93 -9.78
N ASN A 60 0.39 -1.61 -9.86
CA ASN A 60 -0.68 -0.67 -9.51
C ASN A 60 -1.00 0.34 -10.60
N ARG A 61 -2.26 0.77 -10.67
CA ARG A 61 -2.64 1.86 -11.57
C ARG A 61 -2.28 3.23 -10.98
N GLU A 62 -2.61 3.45 -9.70
CA GLU A 62 -2.38 4.72 -9.01
C GLU A 62 -1.91 4.50 -7.57
N VAL A 63 -0.86 5.22 -7.18
CA VAL A 63 -0.30 5.18 -5.83
C VAL A 63 -0.17 6.60 -5.31
N GLU A 64 -0.80 6.90 -4.18
CA GLU A 64 -0.70 8.17 -3.47
C GLU A 64 -0.12 7.94 -2.08
N MET A 65 0.96 8.64 -1.75
CA MET A 65 1.61 8.57 -0.43
C MET A 65 1.87 9.98 0.11
N GLU A 66 1.54 10.22 1.39
CA GLU A 66 1.81 11.53 2.00
C GLU A 66 3.19 11.62 2.65
N LYS A 67 3.65 10.56 3.32
CA LYS A 67 5.01 10.46 3.87
C LYS A 67 5.56 9.08 3.65
N VAL A 68 6.78 9.03 3.14
CA VAL A 68 7.47 7.76 2.91
C VAL A 68 8.98 7.90 3.02
N ASP A 69 9.60 6.97 3.76
CA ASP A 69 11.06 6.95 3.91
C ASP A 69 11.70 6.17 2.75
N ASN A 70 11.25 4.92 2.49
CA ASN A 70 11.79 4.06 1.45
C ASN A 70 10.69 3.47 0.57
N ILE A 71 10.89 3.52 -0.75
CA ILE A 71 9.98 2.97 -1.76
C ILE A 71 10.76 2.08 -2.73
N GLU A 72 10.25 0.87 -2.94
CA GLU A 72 10.59 0.02 -4.08
C GLU A 72 9.36 -0.16 -4.98
N ILE A 73 9.54 0.01 -6.29
CA ILE A 73 8.45 -0.02 -7.28
C ILE A 73 8.83 -1.00 -8.39
N GLU A 74 7.93 -1.95 -8.65
CA GLU A 74 8.03 -2.82 -9.82
C GLU A 74 7.31 -2.21 -11.04
N GLU A 75 5.99 -2.00 -10.96
CA GLU A 75 5.18 -1.53 -12.09
C GLU A 75 4.03 -0.64 -11.60
N VAL A 76 4.11 0.67 -11.85
CA VAL A 76 3.03 1.58 -11.49
C VAL A 76 2.69 2.53 -12.64
N GLY A 77 1.40 2.72 -12.89
CA GLY A 77 0.91 3.69 -13.86
C GLY A 77 1.21 5.13 -13.46
N ASN A 78 0.71 5.55 -12.30
CA ASN A 78 0.95 6.88 -11.73
C ASN A 78 1.36 6.78 -10.26
N ILE A 79 2.34 7.59 -9.86
CA ILE A 79 2.78 7.73 -8.47
C ILE A 79 2.76 9.21 -8.08
N GLU A 80 2.02 9.53 -7.03
CA GLU A 80 2.09 10.81 -6.34
C GLU A 80 2.69 10.60 -4.95
N VAL A 81 3.81 11.28 -4.68
CA VAL A 81 4.41 11.36 -3.35
C VAL A 81 4.39 12.82 -2.92
N LYS A 82 3.63 13.14 -1.88
CA LYS A 82 3.68 14.48 -1.29
C LYS A 82 4.96 14.58 -0.48
N LYS A 83 5.66 15.69 -0.65
CA LYS A 83 6.84 16.00 0.14
C LYS A 83 6.42 16.91 1.29
N VAL A 84 6.62 16.45 2.52
CA VAL A 84 6.46 17.23 3.75
C VAL A 84 7.81 17.68 4.26
#